data_AF-A0A0L6VTN5-F1
#
_entry.id   AF-A0A0L6VTN5-F1
#
_cell.length_a   1.000
_cell.length_b   1.000
_cell.length_c   1.000
_cell.angle_alpha   90.00
_cell.angle_beta   90.00
_cell.angle_gamma   90.00
#
_symmetry.space_group_name_H-M   'P 1'
#
loop_
_entity.id
_entity.type
_entity.pdbx_description
1 polymer ?
#
loop_
_entity_poly.entity_id
_entity_poly.type
_entity_poly.pdbx_seq_one_letter_code
_entity_poly.pdbx_strand_id
1 'polypeptide(L)'
;GRVFCSKSTKTKPTQQSSCLIGCPFSCSVYFQKKQGIQQFSVSNCRHNHPLFPTAHVIKRKLDQQEVQQLANYGLKPSQTLQMLKKTHPQKHLLATVSKFYTTTKKSALSNKATINPTVHLKQALQESSFTSTLKVNQKGELKGLFFFHSYSIQLLSS
;
A
#
# COMPACT_ATOMS: atom_id res chain seq x y z
N GLY A 1 2.32 18.68 -13.54
CA GLY A 1 2.75 19.11 -12.19
C GLY A 1 1.54 19.37 -11.33
N ARG A 2 1.62 19.13 -10.00
CA ARG A 2 0.59 19.58 -9.06
C ARG A 2 1.06 20.91 -8.49
N VAL A 3 0.32 21.98 -8.76
CA VAL A 3 0.57 23.30 -8.18
C VAL A 3 -0.18 23.36 -6.87
N PHE A 4 0.53 23.62 -5.78
CA PHE A 4 -0.03 23.93 -4.47
C PHE A 4 0.05 25.44 -4.27
N CYS A 5 -1.06 26.09 -3.93
CA CYS A 5 -1.08 27.51 -3.59
C CYS A 5 -1.41 27.64 -2.10
N SER A 6 -0.43 28.03 -1.29
CA SER A 6 -0.67 28.55 0.07
C SER A 6 -0.71 30.07 -0.01
N LYS A 7 -1.84 30.69 0.40
CA LYS A 7 -1.85 32.13 0.70
C LYS A 7 -1.36 32.29 2.14
N SER A 8 -0.19 32.91 2.29
CA SER A 8 0.35 33.33 3.59
C SER A 8 -0.29 34.65 3.98
N THR A 9 -1.26 34.61 4.88
CA THR A 9 -1.68 35.79 5.65
C THR A 9 -1.17 35.62 7.07
N LYS A 10 -0.51 36.66 7.60
CA LYS A 10 0.16 36.69 8.91
C LYS A 10 -0.82 36.44 10.06
N THR A 11 -1.12 35.17 10.36
CA THR A 11 -1.73 34.65 11.59
C THR A 11 -1.74 33.12 11.48
N LYS A 12 -1.54 32.40 12.59
CA LYS A 12 -1.25 30.95 12.65
C LYS A 12 -1.99 30.14 11.55
N PRO A 13 -1.28 29.36 10.72
CA PRO A 13 -1.85 28.82 9.48
C PRO A 13 -2.92 27.77 9.81
N THR A 14 -4.18 28.14 9.59
CA THR A 14 -5.26 27.18 9.43
C THR A 14 -5.07 26.56 8.05
N GLN A 15 -4.82 25.25 7.96
CA GLN A 15 -4.68 24.59 6.66
C GLN A 15 -6.01 24.69 5.91
N GLN A 16 -6.07 25.61 4.94
CA GLN A 16 -7.15 25.74 3.98
C GLN A 16 -6.78 24.97 2.72
N SER A 17 -7.63 24.03 2.31
CA SER A 17 -7.45 23.28 1.07
C SER A 17 -8.54 23.68 0.06
N SER A 18 -8.14 24.23 -1.09
CA SER A 18 -9.00 24.31 -2.26
C SER A 18 -8.29 23.67 -3.46
N CYS A 19 -9.01 22.83 -4.21
CA CYS A 19 -8.40 22.00 -5.26
C CYS A 19 -8.35 22.66 -6.65
N LEU A 20 -8.81 23.91 -6.82
CA LEU A 20 -8.82 24.60 -8.11
C LEU A 20 -8.60 26.12 -7.93
N ILE A 21 -7.90 26.75 -8.88
CA ILE A 21 -7.54 28.18 -8.85
C ILE A 21 -8.83 29.01 -8.75
N GLY A 22 -8.94 29.86 -7.72
CA GLY A 22 -10.06 30.79 -7.54
C GLY A 22 -11.38 30.17 -7.08
N CYS A 23 -11.42 28.89 -6.67
CA CYS A 23 -12.64 28.31 -6.11
C CYS A 23 -12.99 28.98 -4.77
N PRO A 24 -14.23 29.50 -4.60
CA PRO A 24 -14.63 30.19 -3.37
C PRO A 24 -14.93 29.21 -2.23
N PHE A 25 -14.93 27.90 -2.48
CA PHE A 25 -15.10 26.88 -1.47
C PHE A 25 -14.03 26.99 -0.38
N SER A 26 -14.47 26.97 0.88
CA SER A 26 -13.59 27.06 2.03
C SER A 26 -14.13 26.23 3.18
N CYS A 27 -13.24 25.42 3.77
CA CYS A 27 -13.48 24.69 5.00
C CYS A 27 -12.24 24.79 5.90
N SER A 28 -12.46 24.62 7.19
CA SER A 28 -11.41 24.64 8.20
C SER A 28 -11.59 23.47 9.15
N VAL A 29 -10.45 22.97 9.63
CA VAL A 29 -10.41 21.93 10.64
C VAL A 29 -9.62 22.47 11.82
N TYR A 30 -10.26 22.50 12.98
CA TYR A 30 -9.67 22.99 14.21
C TYR A 30 -9.59 21.86 15.23
N PHE A 31 -8.40 21.64 15.78
CA PHE A 31 -8.18 20.61 16.80
C PHE A 31 -8.16 21.25 18.20
N GLN A 32 -9.19 20.96 18.98
CA GLN A 32 -9.35 21.41 20.35
C GLN A 32 -8.56 20.49 21.30
N LYS A 33 -7.27 20.78 21.51
CA LYS A 33 -6.34 19.96 22.32
C LYS A 33 -6.88 19.57 23.71
N LYS A 34 -7.58 20.49 24.39
CA LYS A 34 -8.11 20.27 25.75
C LYS A 34 -9.24 19.25 25.80
N GLN A 35 -10.01 19.12 24.73
CA GLN A 35 -11.15 18.21 24.65
C GLN A 35 -10.82 16.96 23.81
N GLY A 36 -9.69 16.97 23.10
CA GLY A 36 -9.35 15.92 22.14
C GLY A 36 -10.25 15.92 20.91
N ILE A 37 -11.05 16.97 20.69
CA ILE A 37 -12.08 17.03 19.65
C ILE A 37 -11.54 17.75 18.41
N GLN A 38 -11.83 17.18 17.24
CA GLN A 38 -11.58 17.83 15.96
C GLN A 38 -12.89 18.44 15.44
N GLN A 39 -12.94 19.76 15.37
CA GLN A 39 -14.09 20.49 14.86
C GLN A 39 -13.88 20.82 13.38
N PHE A 40 -14.77 20.30 12.54
CA PHE A 40 -14.81 20.57 11.11
C PHE A 40 -15.89 21.62 10.85
N SER A 41 -15.53 22.70 10.14
CA SER A 41 -16.48 23.73 9.74
C SER A 41 -16.32 24.08 8.25
N VAL A 42 -17.45 24.31 7.59
CA VAL A 42 -17.48 24.78 6.20
C VAL A 42 -17.88 26.24 6.23
N SER A 43 -17.00 27.13 5.80
CA SER A 43 -17.23 28.58 5.78
C SER A 43 -17.86 29.04 4.46
N ASN A 44 -17.63 28.31 3.35
CA ASN A 44 -18.28 28.58 2.07
C ASN A 44 -18.46 27.29 1.26
N CYS A 45 -19.71 26.98 0.92
CA CYS A 45 -20.08 25.78 0.14
C CYS A 45 -20.16 26.03 -1.37
N ARG A 46 -19.94 27.27 -1.85
CA ARG A 46 -20.10 27.60 -3.27
C ARG A 46 -18.88 27.12 -4.07
N HIS A 47 -19.15 26.60 -5.25
CA HIS A 47 -18.14 26.21 -6.22
C HIS A 47 -18.33 27.05 -7.49
N ASN A 48 -17.23 27.44 -8.12
CA ASN A 48 -17.22 28.09 -9.43
C ASN A 48 -16.99 27.07 -10.57
N HIS A 49 -17.11 25.79 -10.28
CA HIS A 49 -16.90 24.70 -11.20
C HIS A 49 -17.87 23.56 -10.90
N PRO A 50 -18.15 22.68 -11.87
CA PRO A 50 -18.89 21.45 -11.61
C PRO A 50 -18.21 20.63 -10.51
N LEU A 51 -19.01 20.06 -9.62
CA LEU A 51 -18.51 19.09 -8.65
C LEU A 51 -18.15 17.82 -9.41
N PHE A 52 -16.88 17.45 -9.41
CA PHE A 52 -16.39 16.20 -10.00
C PHE A 52 -16.21 15.16 -8.89
N PRO A 53 -17.23 14.36 -8.55
CA PRO A 53 -17.11 13.31 -7.53
C PRO A 53 -16.09 12.21 -7.93
N THR A 54 -15.61 12.25 -9.17
CA THR A 54 -14.59 11.38 -9.78
C THR A 54 -13.16 11.59 -9.23
N ALA A 55 -12.89 12.71 -8.56
CA ALA A 55 -11.60 12.97 -7.91
C ALA A 55 -11.46 12.33 -6.51
N HIS A 56 -12.56 11.84 -5.93
CA HIS A 56 -12.57 11.35 -4.56
C HIS A 56 -11.72 10.08 -4.41
N VAL A 57 -10.77 10.08 -3.46
CA VAL A 57 -9.80 8.99 -3.24
C VAL A 57 -10.50 7.66 -2.99
N ILE A 58 -11.68 7.68 -2.37
CA ILE A 58 -12.50 6.48 -2.13
C ILE A 58 -12.89 5.79 -3.43
N LYS A 59 -13.27 6.53 -4.49
CA LYS A 59 -13.65 5.95 -5.79
C LYS A 59 -12.46 5.37 -6.58
N ARG A 60 -11.23 5.61 -6.10
CA ARG A 60 -9.99 5.07 -6.69
C ARG A 60 -9.36 3.98 -5.81
N LYS A 61 -9.98 3.63 -4.68
CA LYS A 61 -9.48 2.59 -3.78
C LYS A 61 -9.87 1.23 -4.37
N LEU A 62 -8.86 0.41 -4.64
CA LEU A 62 -9.03 -0.99 -5.00
C LEU A 62 -8.92 -1.81 -3.74
N ASP A 63 -9.77 -2.82 -3.60
CA ASP A 63 -9.58 -3.82 -2.56
C ASP A 63 -8.35 -4.68 -2.88
N GLN A 64 -7.46 -4.83 -1.91
CA GLN A 64 -6.17 -5.51 -2.12
C GLN A 64 -6.35 -7.02 -2.28
N GLN A 65 -7.29 -7.61 -1.54
CA GLN A 65 -7.53 -9.05 -1.57
C GLN A 65 -8.13 -9.47 -2.91
N GLU A 66 -9.15 -8.75 -3.37
CA GLU A 66 -9.78 -8.99 -4.67
C GLU A 66 -8.79 -8.80 -5.83
N VAL A 67 -7.99 -7.74 -5.81
CA VAL A 67 -6.93 -7.51 -6.82
C VAL A 67 -5.94 -8.66 -6.88
N GLN A 68 -5.59 -9.25 -5.74
CA GLN A 68 -4.62 -10.33 -5.67
C GLN A 68 -5.17 -11.66 -6.15
N GLN A 69 -6.40 -12.00 -5.80
CA GLN A 69 -7.07 -13.19 -6.33
C GLN A 69 -7.07 -13.14 -7.86
N LEU A 70 -7.44 -12.00 -8.43
CA LEU A 70 -7.48 -11.81 -9.88
C LEU A 70 -6.10 -11.77 -10.54
N ALA A 71 -5.07 -11.31 -9.83
CA ALA A 71 -3.69 -11.39 -10.31
C ALA A 71 -3.17 -12.84 -10.33
N ASN A 72 -3.57 -13.66 -9.36
CA ASN A 72 -3.17 -15.07 -9.29
C ASN A 72 -3.75 -15.92 -10.43
N TYR A 73 -4.87 -15.52 -11.01
CA TYR A 73 -5.44 -16.14 -12.23
C TYR A 73 -4.65 -15.80 -13.51
N GLY A 74 -3.52 -15.10 -13.42
CA GLY A 74 -2.66 -14.80 -14.57
C GLY A 74 -3.24 -13.74 -15.53
N LEU A 75 -4.30 -13.04 -15.14
CA LEU A 75 -4.93 -12.02 -15.96
C LEU A 75 -4.06 -10.78 -16.09
N LYS A 76 -4.05 -10.18 -17.29
CA LYS A 76 -3.33 -8.91 -17.48
C LYS A 76 -4.01 -7.80 -16.67
N PRO A 77 -3.25 -6.86 -16.09
CA PRO A 77 -3.78 -5.74 -15.30
C PRO A 77 -4.95 -4.97 -15.92
N SER A 78 -4.94 -4.77 -17.24
CA SER A 78 -6.02 -4.11 -17.98
C SER A 78 -7.31 -4.92 -17.98
N GLN A 79 -7.21 -6.24 -18.15
CA GLN A 79 -8.33 -7.18 -18.14
C GLN A 79 -8.91 -7.29 -16.73
N THR A 80 -8.05 -7.39 -15.71
CA THR A 80 -8.47 -7.41 -14.31
C THR A 80 -9.22 -6.14 -13.93
N LEU A 81 -8.73 -4.97 -14.34
CA LEU A 81 -9.41 -3.69 -14.07
C LEU A 81 -10.78 -3.60 -14.77
N GLN A 82 -10.90 -4.09 -16.01
CA GLN A 82 -12.19 -4.15 -16.68
C GLN A 82 -13.16 -5.10 -15.97
N MET A 83 -12.66 -6.25 -15.51
CA MET A 83 -13.48 -7.21 -14.79
C MET A 83 -13.97 -6.63 -13.46
N LEU A 84 -13.09 -5.99 -12.68
CA LEU A 84 -13.48 -5.31 -11.43
C LEU A 84 -14.54 -4.23 -11.65
N LYS A 85 -14.46 -3.48 -12.76
CA LYS A 85 -15.48 -2.50 -13.14
C LYS A 85 -16.82 -3.15 -13.50
N LYS A 86 -16.80 -4.33 -14.14
CA LYS A 86 -18.01 -5.10 -14.48
C LYS A 86 -18.63 -5.78 -13.27
N THR A 87 -17.83 -6.32 -12.35
CA THR A 87 -18.29 -6.99 -11.13
C THR A 87 -18.86 -6.01 -10.11
N HIS A 88 -18.36 -4.77 -10.08
CA HIS A 88 -18.82 -3.73 -9.14
C HIS A 88 -19.24 -2.43 -9.83
N PRO A 89 -20.32 -2.42 -10.64
CA PRO A 89 -20.77 -1.23 -11.35
C PRO A 89 -21.16 -0.11 -10.36
N GLN A 90 -21.78 -0.48 -9.23
CA GLN A 90 -22.14 0.43 -8.13
C GLN A 90 -20.94 1.18 -7.51
N LYS A 91 -19.73 0.61 -7.53
CA LYS A 91 -18.56 1.22 -6.87
C LYS A 91 -17.94 2.35 -7.69
N HIS A 92 -18.40 2.60 -8.93
CA HIS A 92 -17.87 3.61 -9.85
C HIS A 92 -16.34 3.70 -9.80
N LEU A 93 -15.68 2.56 -9.98
CA LEU A 93 -14.23 2.42 -9.87
C LEU A 93 -13.50 3.23 -10.94
N LEU A 94 -12.84 4.31 -10.52
CA LEU A 94 -12.03 5.19 -11.37
C LEU A 94 -10.53 4.92 -11.21
N ALA A 95 -10.19 3.73 -10.73
CA ALA A 95 -8.81 3.32 -10.61
C ALA A 95 -8.15 3.25 -12.00
N THR A 96 -6.95 3.80 -12.11
CA THR A 96 -6.12 3.70 -13.32
C THR A 96 -5.34 2.38 -13.29
N VAL A 97 -4.92 1.88 -14.46
CA VAL A 97 -4.02 0.72 -14.59
C VAL A 97 -2.76 0.88 -13.72
N SER A 98 -2.19 2.09 -13.66
CA SER A 98 -1.07 2.42 -12.74
C SER A 98 -1.38 2.11 -11.27
N LYS A 99 -2.59 2.43 -10.80
CA LYS A 99 -3.01 2.16 -9.42
C LYS A 99 -3.04 0.66 -9.17
N PHE A 100 -3.53 -0.13 -10.14
CA PHE A 100 -3.50 -1.59 -10.08
C PHE A 100 -2.08 -2.11 -9.94
N TYR A 101 -1.14 -1.68 -10.80
CA TYR A 101 0.28 -2.06 -10.69
C TYR A 101 0.88 -1.76 -9.31
N THR A 102 0.56 -0.60 -8.74
CA THR A 102 1.05 -0.26 -7.40
C THR A 102 0.41 -1.12 -6.30
N THR A 103 -0.87 -1.49 -6.45
CA THR A 103 -1.60 -2.31 -5.49
C THR A 103 -1.14 -3.77 -5.55
N THR A 104 -0.97 -4.35 -6.75
CA THR A 104 -0.43 -5.71 -6.92
C THR A 104 1.00 -5.81 -6.45
N LYS A 105 1.86 -4.84 -6.76
CA LYS A 105 3.24 -4.81 -6.23
C LYS A 105 3.25 -4.76 -4.71
N LYS A 106 2.37 -3.95 -4.11
CA LYS A 106 2.24 -3.86 -2.64
C LYS A 106 1.70 -5.15 -2.03
N SER A 107 0.72 -5.81 -2.63
CA SER A 107 0.23 -7.06 -2.07
C SER A 107 1.23 -8.20 -2.28
N ALA A 108 1.94 -8.26 -3.42
CA ALA A 108 3.05 -9.19 -3.61
C ALA A 108 4.16 -8.98 -2.57
N LEU A 109 4.51 -7.72 -2.26
CA LEU A 109 5.44 -7.39 -1.18
C LEU A 109 4.89 -7.75 0.19
N SER A 110 3.60 -7.52 0.46
CA SER A 110 2.96 -7.86 1.74
C SER A 110 2.92 -9.37 1.99
N ASN A 111 2.70 -10.17 0.94
CA ASN A 111 2.74 -11.63 1.05
C ASN A 111 4.18 -12.15 1.13
N LYS A 112 5.14 -11.47 0.49
CA LYS A 112 6.56 -11.77 0.62
C LYS A 112 7.17 -11.29 1.95
N ALA A 113 6.58 -10.29 2.61
CA ALA A 113 7.02 -9.84 3.92
C ALA A 113 6.83 -10.92 5.00
N THR A 114 5.89 -11.84 4.79
CA THR A 114 5.71 -13.04 5.64
C THR A 114 6.75 -14.13 5.35
N ILE A 115 7.41 -14.09 4.19
CA ILE A 115 8.41 -15.07 3.79
C ILE A 115 9.78 -14.42 3.95
N ASN A 116 10.28 -14.40 5.19
CA ASN A 116 11.70 -14.14 5.44
C ASN A 116 12.49 -15.12 4.55
N PRO A 117 13.39 -14.65 3.66
CA PRO A 117 14.15 -15.52 2.76
C PRO A 117 14.85 -16.66 3.49
N THR A 118 15.25 -16.43 4.73
CA THR A 118 15.87 -17.43 5.60
C THR A 118 14.89 -18.50 6.09
N VAL A 119 13.63 -18.12 6.35
CA VAL A 119 12.56 -19.05 6.74
C VAL A 119 12.20 -19.94 5.55
N HIS A 120 12.06 -19.36 4.35
CA HIS A 120 11.82 -20.13 3.13
C HIS A 120 12.98 -21.06 2.79
N LEU A 121 14.22 -20.55 2.88
CA LEU A 121 15.42 -21.34 2.64
C LEU A 121 15.51 -22.49 3.65
N LYS A 122 15.23 -22.24 4.93
CA LYS A 122 15.18 -23.29 5.96
C LYS A 122 14.14 -24.35 5.62
N GLN A 123 12.93 -23.95 5.24
CA GLN A 123 11.86 -24.89 4.88
C GLN A 123 12.26 -25.74 3.66
N ALA A 124 12.80 -25.12 2.61
CA ALA A 124 13.30 -25.83 1.44
C ALA A 124 14.44 -26.80 1.79
N LEU A 125 15.32 -26.43 2.73
CA LEU A 125 16.39 -27.31 3.21
C LEU A 125 15.85 -28.49 4.03
N GLN A 126 14.80 -28.30 4.84
CA GLN A 126 14.15 -29.38 5.59
C GLN A 126 13.51 -30.44 4.70
N GLU A 127 13.05 -30.05 3.51
CA GLU A 127 12.46 -30.96 2.51
C GLU A 127 13.52 -31.65 1.63
N SER A 128 14.82 -31.40 1.88
CA SER A 128 15.94 -31.87 1.05
C SER A 128 16.89 -32.80 1.82
N SER A 129 17.91 -33.32 1.12
CA SER A 129 19.01 -34.10 1.72
C SER A 129 20.06 -33.25 2.46
N PHE A 130 19.87 -31.93 2.55
CA PHE A 130 20.79 -31.03 3.24
C PHE A 130 20.48 -30.99 4.73
N THR A 131 21.55 -31.05 5.54
CA THR A 131 21.45 -30.74 6.97
C THR A 131 21.61 -29.23 7.14
N SER A 132 20.78 -28.60 8.00
CA SER A 132 20.87 -27.16 8.26
C SER A 132 20.84 -26.83 9.75
N THR A 133 21.58 -25.80 10.14
CA THR A 133 21.68 -25.27 11.51
C THR A 133 21.51 -23.76 11.49
N LEU A 134 20.68 -23.26 12.41
CA LEU A 134 20.49 -21.83 12.64
C LEU A 134 21.49 -21.31 13.67
N LYS A 135 22.19 -20.24 13.33
CA LYS A 135 22.96 -19.45 14.28
C LYS A 135 22.11 -18.29 14.76
N VAL A 136 21.81 -18.27 16.06
CA VAL A 136 21.09 -17.16 16.73
C VAL A 136 22.04 -16.44 17.70
N ASN A 137 21.76 -15.16 17.98
CA ASN A 137 22.46 -14.43 19.05
C ASN A 137 21.81 -14.71 20.42
N GLN A 138 22.38 -14.14 21.48
CA GLN A 138 21.88 -14.26 22.85
C GLN A 138 20.45 -13.72 23.05
N LYS A 139 19.95 -12.89 22.13
CA LYS A 139 18.59 -12.35 22.13
C LYS A 139 17.61 -13.20 21.31
N GLY A 140 18.07 -14.33 20.74
CA GLY A 140 17.27 -15.18 19.85
C GLY A 140 17.14 -14.65 18.41
N GLU A 141 17.85 -13.58 18.05
CA GLU A 141 17.82 -13.04 16.69
C GLU A 141 18.73 -13.85 15.77
N LEU A 142 18.24 -14.11 14.55
CA LEU A 142 18.93 -14.91 13.56
C LEU A 142 20.18 -14.18 13.03
N LYS A 143 21.35 -14.78 13.25
CA LYS A 143 22.67 -14.30 12.79
C LYS A 143 23.11 -14.97 11.49
N GLY A 144 22.62 -16.17 11.20
CA GLY A 144 22.95 -16.88 9.96
C GLY A 144 22.34 -18.27 9.89
N LEU A 145 22.36 -18.84 8.70
CA LEU A 145 21.92 -20.20 8.40
C LEU A 145 23.11 -20.94 7.77
N PHE A 146 23.53 -22.04 8.38
CA PHE A 146 24.52 -22.94 7.84
C PHE A 146 23.81 -24.17 7.28
N PHE A 147 24.23 -24.65 6.12
CA PHE A 147 23.71 -25.88 5.55
C PHE A 147 24.79 -26.61 4.76
N PHE A 148 24.73 -27.93 4.75
CA PHE A 148 25.68 -28.77 4.03
C PHE A 148 25.01 -30.06 3.57
N HIS A 149 25.51 -30.62 2.47
CA HIS A 149 25.11 -31.95 2.02
C HIS A 149 25.97 -32.99 2.73
N SER A 150 25.39 -34.12 3.16
CA SER A 150 26.12 -35.20 3.85
C SER A 150 27.31 -35.71 3.02
N TYR A 151 27.15 -35.78 1.70
CA TYR A 151 28.20 -36.15 0.76
C TYR A 151 29.40 -35.20 0.77
N SER A 152 29.18 -33.90 1.03
CA SER A 152 30.28 -32.92 1.11
C SER A 152 31.24 -33.21 2.28
N ILE A 153 30.74 -33.83 3.36
CA ILE A 153 31.59 -34.24 4.49
C ILE A 153 32.43 -35.47 4.13
N GLN A 154 31.84 -36.43 3.42
CA GLN A 154 32.56 -37.64 2.97
C GLN A 154 33.73 -37.30 2.04
N LEU A 155 33.55 -36.32 1.16
CA LEU A 155 34.60 -35.83 0.26
C LEU A 155 35.72 -35.07 0.99
N LEU A 156 35.50 -34.57 2.21
CA LEU A 156 36.54 -33.92 3.01
C LEU A 156 37.38 -34.91 3.82
N SER A 157 36.92 -36.16 3.94
CA SER A 157 37.59 -37.24 4.66
C SER A 157 38.38 -38.20 3.75
N SER A 158 38.47 -37.91 2.44
CA SER A 158 39.30 -38.63 1.46
C SER A 158 40.50 -37.78 1.06
#